data_AF-A0A7C4G3B5-F1
#
_entry.id   AF-A0A7C4G3B5-F1
#
_cell.length_a   1.000
_cell.length_b   1.000
_cell.length_c   1.000
_cell.angle_alpha   90.00
_cell.angle_beta   90.00
_cell.angle_gamma   90.00
#
_symmetry.space_group_name_H-M   'P 1'
#
loop_
_entity.id
_entity.type
_entity.pdbx_description
1 polymer ?
#
loop_
_entity_poly.entity_id
_entity_poly.type
_entity_poly.pdbx_seq_one_letter_code
_entity_poly.pdbx_strand_id
1 'polypeptide(L)'
;MPVSRRHFFYGSLLAGAVPAAGFGSVPNLKMAGYKSPNEKLNFAAIGSGGQGASNLAAAAPTENVVALCDVDDRRAAPVYKRYPDAKRYHDFRVMLDKEANNIDAVIIATPDHMHGMAAMWCMERKKHVYVQKPLVRTIWEARQLRAAAAKYGVATQMGNQGYSNEGTRQAAEIIWSGEIGNVTEVHAWSDRPLWPQGLTEIPKEEPVPETLKWDLWLGIAASRPYTAGGMKEPNQWGGYFYEPFNWRGFYDFGCGALGDMACHILG
;
A
#
# COMPACT_ATOMS: atom_id res chain seq x y z
N MET A 1 20.14 27.92 -0.66
CA MET A 1 19.47 28.23 0.62
C MET A 1 18.15 27.44 0.67
N PRO A 2 17.89 26.60 1.68
CA PRO A 2 16.63 25.87 1.75
C PRO A 2 15.50 26.83 2.13
N VAL A 3 14.42 26.83 1.35
CA VAL A 3 13.25 27.67 1.58
C VAL A 3 12.52 27.16 2.83
N SER A 4 12.67 27.87 3.94
CA SER A 4 11.96 27.55 5.20
C SER A 4 10.55 28.13 5.19
N ARG A 5 9.64 27.51 5.95
CA ARG A 5 8.21 27.88 6.13
C ARG A 5 7.97 29.37 6.45
N ARG A 6 8.98 30.10 6.95
CA ARG A 6 8.89 31.56 7.16
C ARG A 6 8.89 32.40 5.88
N HIS A 7 9.30 31.84 4.74
CA HIS A 7 9.31 32.54 3.45
C HIS A 7 7.92 32.63 2.79
N PHE A 8 6.94 31.85 3.25
CA PHE A 8 5.57 31.89 2.72
C PHE A 8 4.89 33.25 2.99
N PHE A 9 5.20 33.89 4.11
CA PHE A 9 4.64 35.21 4.45
C PHE A 9 5.26 36.38 3.65
N TYR A 10 6.36 36.16 2.92
CA TYR A 10 6.90 37.19 2.01
C TYR A 10 6.22 37.18 0.64
N GLY A 11 5.46 36.13 0.29
CA GLY A 11 4.75 36.05 -0.99
C GLY A 11 3.69 37.15 -1.18
N SER A 12 3.03 37.56 -0.10
CA SER A 12 2.05 38.66 -0.12
C SER A 12 2.71 40.05 -0.11
N LEU A 13 3.95 40.19 0.36
CA LEU A 13 4.72 41.45 0.32
C LEU A 13 5.37 41.71 -1.04
N LEU A 14 5.62 40.68 -1.84
CA LEU A 14 6.18 40.82 -3.20
C LEU A 14 5.12 41.05 -4.30
N ALA A 15 3.83 40.93 -3.98
CA ALA A 15 2.75 41.24 -4.92
C ALA A 15 2.66 42.73 -5.29
N GLY A 16 3.38 43.62 -4.58
CA GLY A 16 3.44 45.07 -4.84
C GLY A 16 4.73 45.55 -5.53
N ALA A 17 5.71 44.68 -5.78
CA ALA A 17 6.95 45.08 -6.45
C ALA A 17 6.79 44.86 -7.97
N VAL A 18 6.58 45.95 -8.71
CA VAL A 18 6.60 45.94 -10.18
C VAL A 18 7.98 45.46 -10.65
N PRO A 19 8.11 44.29 -11.32
CA PRO A 19 9.38 43.88 -11.90
C PRO A 19 9.73 44.84 -13.04
N ALA A 20 11.00 45.25 -13.13
CA ALA A 20 11.52 46.10 -14.21
C ALA A 20 11.39 45.49 -15.63
N ALA A 21 10.85 44.27 -15.76
CA ALA A 21 10.74 43.51 -17.00
C ALA A 21 9.30 43.41 -17.58
N GLY A 22 8.38 44.27 -17.16
CA GLY A 22 7.05 44.40 -17.78
C GLY A 22 5.99 43.42 -17.25
N PHE A 23 4.73 43.82 -17.44
CA PHE A 23 3.54 43.05 -17.04
C PHE A 23 3.52 41.69 -17.76
N GLY A 24 3.53 40.59 -16.99
CA GLY A 24 3.31 39.23 -17.52
C GLY A 24 4.40 38.20 -17.19
N SER A 25 5.48 38.57 -16.51
CA SER A 25 6.60 37.67 -16.19
C SER A 25 6.57 37.09 -14.77
N VAL A 26 5.38 36.86 -14.18
CA VAL A 26 5.30 35.95 -13.03
C VAL A 26 5.59 34.54 -13.54
N PRO A 27 6.61 33.83 -13.00
CA PRO A 27 6.80 32.43 -13.31
C PRO A 27 5.48 31.72 -12.99
N ASN A 28 4.82 31.18 -14.02
CA ASN A 28 3.62 30.38 -13.82
C ASN A 28 4.00 29.28 -12.82
N LEU A 29 3.41 29.32 -11.62
CA LEU A 29 3.72 28.37 -10.55
C LEU A 29 3.56 26.92 -11.05
N LYS A 30 2.60 26.66 -11.96
CA LYS A 30 2.47 25.35 -12.62
C LYS A 30 3.67 24.99 -13.50
N MET A 31 4.25 25.96 -14.20
CA MET A 31 5.46 25.77 -15.02
C MET A 31 6.72 25.55 -14.17
N ALA A 32 6.69 26.01 -12.92
CA ALA A 32 7.70 25.68 -11.89
C ALA A 32 7.40 24.38 -11.14
N GLY A 33 6.39 23.59 -11.55
CA GLY A 33 6.03 22.31 -10.94
C GLY A 33 5.23 22.41 -9.64
N TYR A 34 4.71 23.59 -9.29
CA TYR A 34 3.86 23.77 -8.13
C TYR A 34 2.47 23.18 -8.40
N LYS A 35 2.14 22.08 -7.70
CA LYS A 35 0.78 21.55 -7.63
C LYS A 35 0.00 22.33 -6.57
N SER A 36 -1.19 22.80 -6.93
CA SER A 36 -2.06 23.49 -5.96
C SER A 36 -2.44 22.52 -4.84
N PRO A 37 -2.53 22.95 -3.57
CA PRO A 37 -3.09 22.13 -2.49
C PRO A 37 -4.52 21.61 -2.78
N ASN A 38 -5.23 22.22 -3.74
CA ASN A 38 -6.55 21.79 -4.19
C ASN A 38 -6.52 20.84 -5.40
N GLU A 39 -5.35 20.53 -5.97
CA GLU A 39 -5.24 19.55 -7.05
C GLU A 39 -5.29 18.13 -6.47
N LYS A 40 -6.17 17.30 -7.05
CA LYS A 40 -6.27 15.88 -6.71
C LYS A 40 -4.99 15.15 -7.07
N LEU A 41 -4.58 14.22 -6.22
CA LEU A 41 -3.49 13.28 -6.49
C LEU A 41 -3.94 12.27 -7.54
N ASN A 42 -3.04 11.95 -8.46
CA ASN A 42 -3.19 10.75 -9.28
C ASN A 42 -2.57 9.57 -8.55
N PHE A 43 -3.36 8.56 -8.22
CA PHE A 43 -2.88 7.39 -7.52
C PHE A 43 -3.13 6.09 -8.28
N ALA A 44 -2.25 5.12 -8.02
CA ALA A 44 -2.34 3.78 -8.55
C ALA A 44 -2.47 2.74 -7.42
N ALA A 45 -2.80 1.50 -7.78
CA ALA A 45 -2.81 0.38 -6.85
C ALA A 45 -1.97 -0.80 -7.35
N ILE A 46 -1.25 -1.45 -6.44
CA ILE A 46 -0.56 -2.73 -6.63
C ILE A 46 -1.23 -3.74 -5.69
N GLY A 47 -1.88 -4.76 -6.25
CA GLY A 47 -2.87 -5.56 -5.52
C GLY A 47 -4.20 -4.83 -5.48
N SER A 48 -4.99 -4.98 -6.53
CA SER A 48 -6.25 -4.24 -6.73
C SER A 48 -7.49 -5.04 -6.32
N GLY A 49 -7.37 -6.33 -6.00
CA GLY A 49 -8.43 -7.13 -5.39
C GLY A 49 -8.52 -6.98 -3.86
N GLY A 50 -9.47 -7.70 -3.25
CA GLY A 50 -9.57 -7.85 -1.78
C GLY A 50 -9.49 -6.53 -1.00
N GLN A 51 -8.50 -6.41 -0.10
CA GLN A 51 -8.29 -5.21 0.71
C GLN A 51 -7.89 -3.98 -0.13
N GLY A 52 -7.16 -4.19 -1.23
CA GLY A 52 -6.82 -3.12 -2.17
C GLY A 52 -8.05 -2.45 -2.77
N ALA A 53 -9.08 -3.24 -3.09
CA ALA A 53 -10.38 -2.73 -3.55
C ALA A 53 -11.04 -1.82 -2.52
N SER A 54 -10.99 -2.18 -1.23
CA SER A 54 -11.51 -1.35 -0.14
C SER A 54 -10.69 -0.06 0.04
N ASN A 55 -9.36 -0.11 -0.09
CA ASN A 55 -8.52 1.08 -0.01
C ASN A 55 -8.75 2.03 -1.18
N LEU A 56 -8.85 1.50 -2.41
CA LEU A 56 -9.22 2.26 -3.60
C LEU A 56 -10.57 2.94 -3.42
N ALA A 57 -11.58 2.23 -2.94
CA ALA A 57 -12.91 2.78 -2.71
C ALA A 57 -12.93 3.91 -1.66
N ALA A 58 -12.04 3.85 -0.66
CA ALA A 58 -11.91 4.90 0.35
C ALA A 58 -11.19 6.17 -0.17
N ALA A 59 -10.22 6.02 -1.08
CA ALA A 59 -9.42 7.14 -1.59
C ALA A 59 -10.00 7.78 -2.87
N ALA A 60 -10.66 7.00 -3.74
CA ALA A 60 -11.20 7.46 -5.01
C ALA A 60 -12.23 8.62 -4.94
N PRO A 61 -12.99 8.84 -3.85
CA PRO A 61 -13.86 10.02 -3.76
C PRO A 61 -13.10 11.35 -3.78
N THR A 62 -11.89 11.39 -3.24
CA THR A 62 -11.08 12.61 -3.15
C THR A 62 -10.00 12.67 -4.22
N GLU A 63 -9.46 11.53 -4.66
CA GLU A 63 -8.31 11.43 -5.57
C GLU A 63 -8.64 10.74 -6.91
N ASN A 64 -7.72 10.77 -7.88
CA ASN A 64 -7.91 10.16 -9.20
C ASN A 64 -7.25 8.77 -9.28
N VAL A 65 -8.00 7.73 -9.62
CA VAL A 65 -7.45 6.40 -9.92
C VAL A 65 -6.94 6.36 -11.35
N VAL A 66 -5.62 6.30 -11.56
CA VAL A 66 -5.03 6.37 -12.92
C VAL A 66 -4.51 5.03 -13.43
N ALA A 67 -4.11 4.13 -12.54
CA ALA A 67 -3.58 2.83 -12.91
C ALA A 67 -3.89 1.76 -11.85
N LEU A 68 -4.13 0.54 -12.30
CA LEU A 68 -4.44 -0.62 -11.48
C LEU A 68 -3.52 -1.76 -11.86
N CYS A 69 -2.87 -2.36 -10.88
CA CYS A 69 -2.02 -3.52 -11.05
C CYS A 69 -2.53 -4.67 -10.18
N ASP A 70 -2.72 -5.84 -10.78
CA ASP A 70 -3.00 -7.08 -10.09
C ASP A 70 -2.53 -8.27 -10.93
N VAL A 71 -2.00 -9.31 -10.28
CA VAL A 71 -1.51 -10.51 -10.95
C VAL A 71 -2.62 -11.51 -11.25
N ASP A 72 -3.80 -11.38 -10.63
CA ASP A 72 -4.98 -12.19 -10.94
C ASP A 72 -6.17 -11.32 -11.39
N ASP A 73 -6.47 -11.37 -12.70
CA ASP A 73 -7.57 -10.60 -13.28
C ASP A 73 -8.93 -10.95 -12.67
N ARG A 74 -9.11 -12.19 -12.20
CA ARG A 74 -10.33 -12.62 -11.52
C ARG A 74 -10.54 -11.83 -10.23
N ARG A 75 -9.47 -11.53 -9.49
CA ARG A 75 -9.51 -10.80 -8.21
C ARG A 75 -9.76 -9.32 -8.42
N ALA A 76 -9.18 -8.74 -9.47
CA ALA A 76 -9.29 -7.32 -9.77
C ALA A 76 -10.51 -6.96 -10.63
N ALA A 77 -11.21 -7.93 -11.22
CA ALA A 77 -12.37 -7.69 -12.09
C ALA A 77 -13.42 -6.72 -11.54
N PRO A 78 -13.85 -6.78 -10.25
CA PRO A 78 -14.80 -5.81 -9.71
C PRO A 78 -14.26 -4.37 -9.71
N VAL A 79 -12.97 -4.20 -9.48
CA VAL A 79 -12.29 -2.90 -9.46
C VAL A 79 -12.08 -2.38 -10.87
N TYR A 80 -11.71 -3.24 -11.82
CA TYR A 80 -11.64 -2.90 -13.24
C TYR A 80 -12.97 -2.39 -13.79
N LYS A 81 -14.10 -2.97 -13.33
CA LYS A 81 -15.44 -2.50 -13.69
C LYS A 81 -15.77 -1.15 -13.04
N ARG A 82 -15.33 -0.94 -11.79
CA ARG A 82 -15.59 0.29 -11.04
C ARG A 82 -14.78 1.48 -11.56
N TYR A 83 -13.56 1.24 -12.04
CA TYR A 83 -12.66 2.25 -12.58
C TYR A 83 -12.25 1.87 -14.02
N PRO A 84 -13.17 1.96 -14.99
CA PRO A 84 -12.94 1.46 -16.35
C PRO A 84 -11.84 2.24 -17.09
N ASP A 85 -11.64 3.51 -16.74
CA ASP A 85 -10.67 4.41 -17.38
C ASP A 85 -9.23 4.24 -16.84
N ALA A 86 -9.07 3.56 -15.69
CA ALA A 86 -7.76 3.30 -15.13
C ALA A 86 -7.03 2.24 -15.97
N LYS A 87 -5.77 2.52 -16.34
CA LYS A 87 -4.95 1.59 -17.11
C LYS A 87 -4.62 0.35 -16.27
N ARG A 88 -4.62 -0.82 -16.91
CA ARG A 88 -4.47 -2.12 -16.23
C ARG A 88 -3.12 -2.75 -16.51
N TYR A 89 -2.52 -3.35 -15.49
CA TYR A 89 -1.23 -4.00 -15.57
C TYR A 89 -1.23 -5.27 -14.73
N HIS A 90 -0.42 -6.26 -15.12
CA HIS A 90 -0.10 -7.40 -14.26
C HIS A 90 1.20 -7.21 -13.50
N ASP A 91 2.15 -6.47 -14.08
CA ASP A 91 3.46 -6.21 -13.51
C ASP A 91 3.57 -4.74 -13.08
N PHE A 92 3.77 -4.52 -11.79
CA PHE A 92 3.87 -3.17 -11.24
C PHE A 92 5.11 -2.44 -11.74
N ARG A 93 6.18 -3.15 -12.12
CA ARG A 93 7.40 -2.53 -12.66
C ARG A 93 7.09 -1.87 -14.00
N VAL A 94 6.37 -2.58 -14.86
CA VAL A 94 5.88 -2.08 -16.14
C VAL A 94 4.90 -0.92 -15.94
N MET A 95 3.99 -1.02 -14.97
CA MET A 95 3.09 0.09 -14.60
C MET A 95 3.88 1.33 -14.21
N LEU A 96 4.83 1.20 -13.28
CA LEU A 96 5.63 2.31 -12.77
C LEU A 96 6.47 2.98 -13.87
N ASP A 97 6.98 2.21 -14.82
CA ASP A 97 7.79 2.74 -15.93
C ASP A 97 6.90 3.44 -16.98
N LYS A 98 5.76 2.85 -17.36
CA LYS A 98 4.84 3.44 -18.35
C LYS A 98 4.07 4.65 -17.81
N GLU A 99 3.75 4.65 -16.52
CA GLU A 99 2.97 5.70 -15.85
C GLU A 99 3.84 6.61 -14.96
N ALA A 100 5.16 6.65 -15.22
CA ALA A 100 6.13 7.37 -14.40
C ALA A 100 5.78 8.85 -14.15
N ASN A 101 5.15 9.51 -15.13
CA ASN A 101 4.74 10.92 -15.03
C ASN A 101 3.26 11.11 -14.67
N ASN A 102 2.50 10.01 -14.52
CA ASN A 102 1.07 10.04 -14.28
C ASN A 102 0.69 9.65 -12.84
N ILE A 103 1.59 8.98 -12.11
CA ILE A 103 1.36 8.54 -10.73
C ILE A 103 2.08 9.46 -9.74
N ASP A 104 1.36 9.92 -8.73
CA ASP A 104 1.86 10.65 -7.55
C ASP A 104 2.03 9.72 -6.35
N ALA A 105 1.05 8.85 -6.11
CA ALA A 105 1.01 7.95 -4.97
C ALA A 105 0.57 6.52 -5.36
N VAL A 106 0.97 5.52 -4.58
CA VAL A 106 0.64 4.11 -4.82
C VAL A 106 0.11 3.45 -3.55
N ILE A 107 -1.06 2.83 -3.67
CA ILE A 107 -1.60 1.90 -2.66
C ILE A 107 -1.03 0.52 -2.95
N ILE A 108 -0.44 -0.12 -1.94
CA ILE A 108 0.15 -1.45 -2.03
C ILE A 108 -0.62 -2.36 -1.08
N ALA A 109 -1.33 -3.33 -1.63
CA ALA A 109 -2.18 -4.28 -0.92
C ALA A 109 -2.02 -5.71 -1.48
N THR A 110 -0.78 -6.09 -1.79
CA THR A 110 -0.38 -7.43 -2.20
C THR A 110 -0.31 -8.38 -0.98
N PRO A 111 0.02 -9.67 -1.17
CA PRO A 111 0.51 -10.48 -0.05
C PRO A 111 1.79 -9.91 0.58
N ASP A 112 2.04 -10.22 1.86
CA ASP A 112 3.08 -9.59 2.69
C ASP A 112 4.48 -9.65 2.07
N HIS A 113 4.81 -10.76 1.40
CA HIS A 113 6.12 -10.95 0.76
C HIS A 113 6.45 -9.98 -0.36
N MET A 114 5.45 -9.32 -0.94
CA MET A 114 5.69 -8.32 -1.99
C MET A 114 5.64 -6.89 -1.49
N HIS A 115 5.19 -6.64 -0.24
CA HIS A 115 5.05 -5.28 0.30
C HIS A 115 6.36 -4.49 0.25
N GLY A 116 7.42 -5.04 0.83
CA GLY A 116 8.71 -4.35 0.95
C GLY A 116 9.30 -4.00 -0.41
N MET A 117 9.27 -4.94 -1.34
CA MET A 117 9.81 -4.75 -2.69
C MET A 117 8.98 -3.77 -3.50
N ALA A 118 7.66 -3.93 -3.56
CA ALA A 118 6.80 -2.98 -4.27
C ALA A 118 6.96 -1.56 -3.72
N ALA A 119 7.02 -1.42 -2.38
CA ALA A 119 7.20 -0.12 -1.74
C ALA A 119 8.54 0.50 -2.11
N MET A 120 9.65 -0.24 -2.05
CA MET A 120 10.96 0.26 -2.45
C MET A 120 10.95 0.73 -3.91
N TRP A 121 10.41 -0.07 -4.84
CA TRP A 121 10.33 0.29 -6.27
C TRP A 121 9.55 1.60 -6.52
N CYS A 122 8.49 1.82 -5.76
CA CYS A 122 7.72 3.06 -5.77
C CYS A 122 8.54 4.24 -5.20
N MET A 123 9.15 4.06 -4.02
CA MET A 123 9.90 5.12 -3.34
C MET A 123 11.12 5.59 -4.16
N GLU A 124 11.85 4.67 -4.80
CA GLU A 124 12.99 5.00 -5.68
C GLU A 124 12.59 5.87 -6.87
N ARG A 125 11.34 5.73 -7.33
CA ARG A 125 10.72 6.55 -8.37
C ARG A 125 10.00 7.79 -7.80
N LYS A 126 10.28 8.13 -6.54
CA LYS A 126 9.72 9.27 -5.80
C LYS A 126 8.19 9.25 -5.71
N LYS A 127 7.59 8.06 -5.66
CA LYS A 127 6.15 7.89 -5.47
C LYS A 127 5.83 7.78 -3.99
N HIS A 128 4.81 8.50 -3.53
CA HIS A 128 4.28 8.34 -2.18
C HIS A 128 3.65 6.95 -2.05
N VAL A 129 3.71 6.35 -0.86
CA VAL A 129 3.19 4.99 -0.68
C VAL A 129 2.26 4.88 0.51
N TYR A 130 1.14 4.21 0.28
CA TYR A 130 0.31 3.61 1.32
C TYR A 130 0.51 2.10 1.23
N VAL A 131 1.02 1.45 2.28
CA VAL A 131 1.31 0.01 2.27
C VAL A 131 0.45 -0.67 3.31
N GLN A 132 -0.29 -1.70 2.91
CA GLN A 132 -1.10 -2.46 3.84
C GLN A 132 -0.27 -3.11 4.95
N LYS A 133 -0.93 -3.34 6.07
CA LYS A 133 -0.37 -4.14 7.15
C LYS A 133 -0.28 -5.62 6.76
N PRO A 134 0.67 -6.38 7.34
CA PRO A 134 1.87 -5.87 8.02
C PRO A 134 2.75 -5.11 7.01
N LEU A 135 3.42 -4.04 7.43
CA LEU A 135 4.21 -3.20 6.51
C LEU A 135 5.17 -4.01 5.64
N VAL A 136 5.81 -5.02 6.24
CA VAL A 136 6.82 -5.92 5.63
C VAL A 136 6.90 -7.22 6.43
N ARG A 137 7.68 -8.21 5.95
CA ARG A 137 7.92 -9.48 6.65
C ARG A 137 9.01 -9.43 7.69
N THR A 138 10.01 -8.58 7.48
CA THR A 138 11.21 -8.55 8.32
C THR A 138 11.47 -7.14 8.84
N ILE A 139 12.07 -7.08 10.05
CA ILE A 139 12.52 -5.81 10.64
C ILE A 139 13.56 -5.12 9.74
N TRP A 140 14.38 -5.91 9.04
CA TRP A 140 15.36 -5.38 8.09
C TRP A 140 14.67 -4.61 6.96
N GLU A 141 13.68 -5.18 6.29
CA GLU A 141 12.92 -4.48 5.25
C GLU A 141 12.29 -3.18 5.77
N ALA A 142 11.76 -3.16 6.99
CA ALA A 142 11.18 -1.96 7.58
C ALA A 142 12.22 -0.84 7.74
N ARG A 143 13.44 -1.19 8.17
CA ARG A 143 14.57 -0.26 8.28
C ARG A 143 15.00 0.24 6.90
N GLN A 144 15.01 -0.62 5.89
CA GLN A 144 15.31 -0.24 4.51
C GLN A 144 14.27 0.74 3.95
N LEU A 145 12.97 0.48 4.16
CA LEU A 145 11.90 1.39 3.73
C LEU A 145 11.97 2.75 4.44
N ARG A 146 12.30 2.77 5.74
CA ARG A 146 12.53 4.03 6.47
C ARG A 146 13.67 4.84 5.85
N ALA A 147 14.79 4.18 5.54
CA ALA A 147 15.94 4.84 4.91
C ALA A 147 15.59 5.35 3.51
N ALA A 148 14.85 4.57 2.71
CA ALA A 148 14.39 4.95 1.38
C ALA A 148 13.43 6.16 1.43
N ALA A 149 12.46 6.16 2.33
CA ALA A 149 11.54 7.27 2.50
C ALA A 149 12.28 8.59 2.80
N ALA A 150 13.27 8.55 3.69
CA ALA A 150 14.11 9.70 4.01
C ALA A 150 15.00 10.11 2.83
N LYS A 151 15.60 9.15 2.12
CA LYS A 151 16.49 9.40 0.97
C LYS A 151 15.75 10.03 -0.21
N TYR A 152 14.55 9.54 -0.52
CA TYR A 152 13.78 9.96 -1.70
C TYR A 152 12.76 11.05 -1.39
N GLY A 153 12.57 11.40 -0.11
CA GLY A 153 11.72 12.50 0.32
C GLY A 153 10.23 12.24 0.07
N VAL A 154 9.77 11.00 0.25
CA VAL A 154 8.38 10.61 -0.01
C VAL A 154 7.56 10.47 1.28
N ALA A 155 6.27 10.80 1.20
CA ALA A 155 5.30 10.47 2.23
C ALA A 155 5.00 8.96 2.22
N THR A 156 4.86 8.39 3.42
CA THR A 156 4.59 6.98 3.64
C THR A 156 3.52 6.80 4.70
N GLN A 157 2.58 5.87 4.49
CA GLN A 157 1.58 5.48 5.48
C GLN A 157 1.39 3.97 5.48
N MET A 158 1.30 3.37 6.67
CA MET A 158 0.87 1.98 6.80
C MET A 158 -0.67 1.92 6.92
N GLY A 159 -1.29 0.99 6.21
CA GLY A 159 -2.71 0.70 6.27
C GLY A 159 -3.11 -0.03 7.53
N ASN A 160 -3.01 0.63 8.68
CA ASN A 160 -3.37 0.05 9.96
C ASN A 160 -4.66 0.68 10.50
N GLN A 161 -5.79 0.09 10.12
CA GLN A 161 -7.13 0.60 10.47
C GLN A 161 -7.41 0.51 11.97
N GLY A 162 -6.82 -0.47 12.67
CA GLY A 162 -6.93 -0.61 14.13
C GLY A 162 -6.49 0.66 14.86
N TYR A 163 -5.38 1.27 14.46
CA TYR A 163 -4.80 2.45 15.10
C TYR A 163 -5.26 3.77 14.50
N SER A 164 -6.02 3.71 13.40
CA SER A 164 -6.57 4.88 12.75
C SER A 164 -7.99 5.20 13.23
N ASN A 165 -8.58 4.34 14.07
CA ASN A 165 -9.92 4.51 14.61
C ASN A 165 -9.94 5.34 15.91
N GLU A 166 -11.13 5.81 16.28
CA GLU A 166 -11.32 6.67 17.44
C GLU A 166 -11.08 5.96 18.77
N GLY A 167 -11.42 4.67 18.87
CA GLY A 167 -11.25 3.91 20.12
C GLY A 167 -9.79 3.85 20.57
N THR A 168 -8.86 3.65 19.64
CA THR A 168 -7.42 3.65 19.97
C THR A 168 -6.91 5.03 20.35
N ARG A 169 -7.46 6.11 19.77
CA ARG A 169 -7.12 7.48 20.17
C ARG A 169 -7.56 7.76 21.59
N GLN A 170 -8.80 7.41 21.92
CA GLN A 170 -9.34 7.53 23.29
C GLN A 170 -8.52 6.71 24.29
N ALA A 171 -8.16 5.48 23.95
CA ALA A 171 -7.30 4.65 24.80
C ALA A 171 -5.94 5.31 25.06
N ALA A 172 -5.31 5.89 24.03
CA ALA A 172 -4.06 6.63 24.18
C ALA A 172 -4.23 7.87 25.07
N GLU A 173 -5.33 8.61 24.92
CA GLU A 173 -5.65 9.78 25.75
C GLU A 173 -5.84 9.41 27.23
N ILE A 174 -6.55 8.32 27.53
CA ILE A 174 -6.73 7.80 28.90
C ILE A 174 -5.39 7.40 29.53
N ILE A 175 -4.51 6.78 28.76
CA ILE A 175 -3.17 6.39 29.23
C ILE A 175 -2.31 7.64 29.46
N TRP A 176 -2.29 8.57 28.51
CA TRP A 176 -1.46 9.78 28.57
C TRP A 176 -1.94 10.79 29.61
N SER A 177 -3.23 10.84 29.93
CA SER A 177 -3.77 11.66 31.00
C SER A 177 -3.38 11.15 32.39
N GLY A 178 -2.99 9.87 32.49
CA GLY A 178 -2.68 9.21 33.76
C GLY A 178 -3.92 8.81 34.56
N GLU A 179 -5.12 8.88 33.99
CA GLU A 179 -6.39 8.64 34.68
C GLU A 179 -6.51 7.23 35.28
N ILE A 180 -5.88 6.23 34.66
CA ILE A 180 -5.84 4.84 35.14
C ILE A 180 -4.53 4.46 35.85
N GLY A 181 -3.64 5.43 36.09
CA GLY A 181 -2.31 5.21 36.65
C GLY A 181 -1.37 4.47 35.69
N ASN A 182 -0.32 3.85 36.24
CA ASN A 182 0.67 3.11 35.46
C ASN A 182 0.10 1.75 35.02
N VAL A 183 -0.06 1.56 33.71
CA VAL A 183 -0.46 0.27 33.13
C VAL A 183 0.66 -0.75 33.31
N THR A 184 0.39 -1.84 34.03
CA THR A 184 1.36 -2.93 34.26
C THR A 184 1.08 -4.19 33.44
N GLU A 185 -0.12 -4.33 32.87
CA GLU A 185 -0.55 -5.54 32.16
C GLU A 185 -1.59 -5.19 31.09
N VAL A 186 -1.50 -5.86 29.93
CA VAL A 186 -2.46 -5.75 28.82
C VAL A 186 -2.82 -7.15 28.34
N HIS A 187 -4.11 -7.45 28.25
CA HIS A 187 -4.61 -8.71 27.70
C HIS A 187 -5.17 -8.50 26.31
N ALA A 188 -4.75 -9.33 25.37
CA ALA A 188 -5.13 -9.23 23.97
C ALA A 188 -5.28 -10.64 23.38
N TRP A 189 -6.29 -10.81 22.54
CA TRP A 189 -6.56 -12.08 21.87
C TRP A 189 -7.09 -11.85 20.46
N SER A 190 -7.00 -12.89 19.62
CA SER A 190 -7.54 -12.90 18.27
C SER A 190 -8.13 -14.28 17.99
N ASP A 191 -9.14 -14.31 17.13
CA ASP A 191 -9.73 -15.52 16.56
C ASP A 191 -8.87 -16.12 15.42
N ARG A 192 -7.73 -15.50 15.09
CA ARG A 192 -6.77 -16.03 14.11
C ARG A 192 -5.92 -17.16 14.71
N PRO A 193 -5.48 -18.13 13.88
CA PRO A 193 -5.57 -18.20 12.40
C PRO A 193 -6.93 -18.69 11.86
N LEU A 194 -7.30 -18.22 10.66
CA LEU A 194 -8.43 -18.74 9.87
C LEU A 194 -7.98 -19.39 8.54
N TRP A 195 -6.72 -19.83 8.50
CA TRP A 195 -6.07 -20.46 7.34
C TRP A 195 -5.32 -21.71 7.80
N PRO A 196 -4.99 -22.64 6.89
CA PRO A 196 -4.25 -23.85 7.23
C PRO A 196 -2.90 -23.55 7.92
N GLN A 197 -2.56 -24.32 8.94
CA GLN A 197 -1.28 -24.23 9.66
C GLN A 197 -0.56 -25.58 9.69
N GLY A 198 0.76 -25.54 9.83
CA GLY A 198 1.58 -26.75 10.02
C GLY A 198 1.61 -27.68 8.81
N LEU A 199 1.40 -27.15 7.60
CA LEU A 199 1.48 -27.94 6.37
C LEU A 199 2.91 -28.45 6.16
N THR A 200 3.09 -29.77 6.12
CA THR A 200 4.38 -30.42 5.91
C THR A 200 4.62 -30.84 4.45
N GLU A 201 3.56 -30.87 3.65
CA GLU A 201 3.62 -31.30 2.25
C GLU A 201 2.90 -30.28 1.36
N ILE A 202 3.53 -29.99 0.21
CA ILE A 202 2.90 -29.21 -0.85
C ILE A 202 2.21 -30.21 -1.80
N PRO A 203 0.90 -30.06 -2.05
CA PRO A 203 0.18 -30.91 -2.99
C PRO A 203 0.80 -30.89 -4.40
N LYS A 204 0.46 -31.90 -5.20
CA LYS A 204 0.96 -32.01 -6.57
C LYS A 204 0.67 -30.73 -7.37
N GLU A 205 1.60 -30.40 -8.26
CA GLU A 205 1.46 -29.33 -9.24
C GLU A 205 0.17 -29.48 -10.06
N GLU A 206 -0.49 -28.35 -10.27
CA GLU A 206 -1.68 -28.22 -11.10
C GLU A 206 -1.49 -27.05 -12.08
N PRO A 207 -2.23 -27.01 -13.21
CA PRO A 207 -2.14 -25.91 -14.16
C PRO A 207 -2.48 -24.56 -13.52
N VAL A 208 -1.67 -23.54 -13.82
CA VAL A 208 -1.95 -22.16 -13.42
C VAL A 208 -3.19 -21.66 -14.17
N PRO A 209 -4.20 -21.08 -13.49
CA PRO A 209 -5.34 -20.45 -14.15
C PRO A 209 -4.89 -19.34 -15.10
N GLU A 210 -5.54 -19.20 -16.27
CA GLU A 210 -5.17 -18.20 -17.29
C GLU A 210 -5.19 -16.75 -16.77
N THR A 211 -6.05 -16.48 -15.79
CA THR A 211 -6.20 -15.17 -15.14
C THR A 211 -5.03 -14.82 -14.22
N LEU A 212 -4.26 -15.81 -13.76
CA LEU A 212 -3.23 -15.66 -12.75
C LEU A 212 -1.83 -15.68 -13.38
N LYS A 213 -1.06 -14.62 -13.14
CA LYS A 213 0.37 -14.56 -13.49
C LYS A 213 1.19 -15.09 -12.31
N TRP A 214 1.33 -16.41 -12.24
CA TRP A 214 1.93 -17.09 -11.08
C TRP A 214 3.37 -16.65 -10.78
N ASP A 215 4.20 -16.49 -11.81
CA ASP A 215 5.59 -16.01 -11.64
C ASP A 215 5.63 -14.62 -10.97
N LEU A 216 4.75 -13.71 -11.40
CA LEU A 216 4.63 -12.38 -10.80
C LEU A 216 4.04 -12.43 -9.38
N TRP A 217 3.13 -13.39 -9.11
CA TRP A 217 2.58 -13.59 -7.77
C TRP A 217 3.64 -14.09 -6.78
N LEU A 218 4.48 -15.06 -7.19
CA LEU A 218 5.61 -15.54 -6.39
C LEU A 218 6.62 -14.42 -6.13
N GLY A 219 6.94 -13.63 -7.16
CA GLY A 219 7.80 -12.46 -7.06
C GLY A 219 9.17 -12.78 -6.46
N ILE A 220 9.40 -12.38 -5.21
CA ILE A 220 10.68 -12.62 -4.52
C ILE A 220 10.75 -13.93 -3.73
N ALA A 221 9.63 -14.65 -3.61
CA ALA A 221 9.61 -15.93 -2.91
C ALA A 221 10.33 -17.01 -3.72
N ALA A 222 10.78 -18.06 -3.05
CA ALA A 222 11.38 -19.21 -3.71
C ALA A 222 10.39 -19.84 -4.70
N SER A 223 10.86 -20.07 -5.93
CA SER A 223 10.07 -20.66 -7.00
C SER A 223 9.45 -21.99 -6.57
N ARG A 224 8.16 -22.17 -6.87
CA ARG A 224 7.43 -23.40 -6.62
C ARG A 224 6.25 -23.54 -7.58
N PRO A 225 5.80 -24.77 -7.87
CA PRO A 225 4.63 -24.97 -8.71
C PRO A 225 3.38 -24.36 -8.08
N TYR A 226 2.46 -23.92 -8.95
CA TYR A 226 1.09 -23.65 -8.53
C TYR A 226 0.38 -24.96 -8.20
N THR A 227 -0.54 -24.90 -7.24
CA THR A 227 -1.46 -26.00 -6.96
C THR A 227 -2.76 -25.41 -6.41
N ALA A 228 -3.89 -26.01 -6.77
CA ALA A 228 -5.18 -25.70 -6.15
C ALA A 228 -5.40 -26.56 -4.88
N GLY A 229 -4.48 -27.48 -4.58
CA GLY A 229 -4.58 -28.39 -3.44
C GLY A 229 -5.68 -29.44 -3.63
N GLY A 230 -5.99 -29.78 -4.89
CA GLY A 230 -7.11 -30.68 -5.22
C GLY A 230 -8.50 -30.09 -4.99
N MET A 231 -8.59 -28.80 -4.68
CA MET A 231 -9.86 -28.09 -4.51
C MET A 231 -10.49 -27.79 -5.87
N LYS A 232 -11.73 -28.27 -6.08
CA LYS A 232 -12.50 -27.98 -7.31
C LYS A 232 -13.18 -26.62 -7.28
N GLU A 233 -13.55 -26.16 -6.09
CA GLU A 233 -14.23 -24.90 -5.85
C GLU A 233 -13.42 -24.05 -4.86
N PRO A 234 -13.47 -22.72 -4.97
CA PRO A 234 -12.78 -21.86 -4.02
C PRO A 234 -13.38 -21.97 -2.62
N ASN A 235 -12.54 -21.78 -1.60
CA ASN A 235 -12.96 -21.65 -0.22
C ASN A 235 -13.78 -20.36 0.00
N GLN A 236 -14.29 -20.16 1.22
CA GLN A 236 -15.11 -19.00 1.59
C GLN A 236 -14.44 -17.63 1.36
N TRP A 237 -13.12 -17.58 1.17
CA TRP A 237 -12.35 -16.37 0.86
C TRP A 237 -12.07 -16.21 -0.64
N GLY A 238 -12.64 -17.07 -1.48
CA GLY A 238 -12.46 -17.07 -2.92
C GLY A 238 -11.14 -17.70 -3.38
N GLY A 239 -10.52 -18.56 -2.57
CA GLY A 239 -9.18 -19.11 -2.80
C GLY A 239 -9.04 -20.61 -2.81
N TYR A 240 -7.86 -21.06 -3.20
CA TYR A 240 -7.48 -22.47 -3.24
C TYR A 240 -6.40 -22.75 -2.18
N PHE A 241 -5.25 -23.29 -2.59
CA PHE A 241 -4.18 -23.67 -1.66
C PHE A 241 -3.38 -22.47 -1.16
N TYR A 242 -2.85 -21.63 -2.05
CA TYR A 242 -2.03 -20.46 -1.68
C TYR A 242 -2.84 -19.16 -1.65
N GLU A 243 -3.47 -18.80 -2.76
CA GLU A 243 -4.12 -17.50 -2.95
C GLU A 243 -5.65 -17.60 -2.80
N PRO A 244 -6.35 -16.49 -2.53
CA PRO A 244 -5.83 -15.15 -2.25
C PRO A 244 -5.73 -14.90 -0.74
N PHE A 245 -5.95 -15.93 0.10
CA PHE A 245 -6.05 -15.76 1.55
C PHE A 245 -5.08 -16.65 2.35
N ASN A 246 -4.93 -17.91 1.94
CA ASN A 246 -4.20 -18.94 2.69
C ASN A 246 -2.69 -18.72 2.77
N TRP A 247 -2.12 -17.88 1.89
CA TRP A 247 -0.71 -17.47 1.88
C TRP A 247 -0.22 -16.98 3.24
N ARG A 248 -1.11 -16.50 4.11
CA ARG A 248 -0.81 -16.11 5.51
C ARG A 248 -0.23 -17.26 6.35
N GLY A 249 -0.57 -18.51 6.00
CA GLY A 249 -0.07 -19.72 6.66
C GLY A 249 1.29 -20.19 6.19
N PHE A 250 1.83 -19.58 5.12
CA PHE A 250 3.09 -19.99 4.53
C PHE A 250 4.17 -18.99 4.92
N TYR A 251 5.23 -19.48 5.57
CA TYR A 251 6.33 -18.65 6.03
C TYR A 251 7.03 -17.89 4.90
N ASP A 252 6.93 -18.33 3.65
CA ASP A 252 7.50 -17.65 2.49
C ASP A 252 6.66 -16.49 1.97
N PHE A 253 5.36 -16.47 2.28
CA PHE A 253 4.42 -15.49 1.72
C PHE A 253 3.84 -14.52 2.73
N GLY A 254 3.57 -14.99 3.95
CA GLY A 254 2.88 -14.22 4.98
C GLY A 254 3.57 -14.26 6.34
N CYS A 255 3.07 -13.45 7.26
CA CYS A 255 3.59 -13.29 8.62
C CYS A 255 2.73 -13.97 9.70
N GLY A 256 1.82 -14.86 9.31
CA GLY A 256 0.90 -15.53 10.23
C GLY A 256 -0.01 -14.55 11.00
N ALA A 257 -0.52 -15.00 12.15
CA ALA A 257 -1.47 -14.23 12.95
C ALA A 257 -0.82 -12.98 13.57
N LEU A 258 0.49 -13.04 13.82
CA LEU A 258 1.25 -11.90 14.35
C LEU A 258 1.25 -10.74 13.33
N GLY A 259 1.59 -11.01 12.07
CA GLY A 259 1.53 -9.96 11.05
C GLY A 259 0.11 -9.56 10.63
N ASP A 260 -0.86 -10.47 10.70
CA ASP A 260 -2.23 -10.15 10.30
C ASP A 260 -2.99 -9.34 11.37
N MET A 261 -2.96 -9.75 12.64
CA MET A 261 -3.79 -9.16 13.69
C MET A 261 -3.02 -8.52 14.84
N ALA A 262 -1.81 -8.97 15.17
CA ALA A 262 -1.10 -8.33 16.29
C ALA A 262 -0.76 -6.86 15.98
N CYS A 263 -0.48 -6.51 14.72
CA CYS A 263 -0.33 -5.10 14.34
C CYS A 263 -1.62 -4.27 14.49
N HIS A 264 -2.80 -4.89 14.57
CA HIS A 264 -4.07 -4.22 14.84
C HIS A 264 -4.42 -4.14 16.33
N ILE A 265 -3.85 -5.02 17.16
CA ILE A 265 -4.26 -5.23 18.55
C ILE A 265 -3.17 -4.80 19.56
N LEU A 266 -1.89 -4.98 19.22
CA LEU A 266 -0.73 -4.85 20.11
C LEU A 266 0.27 -3.74 19.71
N GLY A 267 0.03 -3.04 18.61
CA GLY A 267 0.81 -1.85 18.22
C GLY A 267 0.61 -0.63 19.11
#